data_AF-A0A2E7MUL8-F1
#
_entry.id   AF-A0A2E7MUL8-F1
#
_cell.length_a   1.000
_cell.length_b   1.000
_cell.length_c   1.000
_cell.angle_alpha   90.00
_cell.angle_beta   90.00
_cell.angle_gamma   90.00
#
_symmetry.space_group_name_H-M   'P 1'
#
loop_
_entity.id
_entity.type
_entity.pdbx_description
1 polymer ?
#
loop_
_entity_poly.entity_id
_entity_poly.type
_entity_poly.pdbx_seq_one_letter_code
_entity_poly.pdbx_strand_id
1 'polypeptide(L)'
;MRYFPSQHLKDIRDLTDCNNHTDAVWLLAEILGDKKGLEITKALFTIQRVYGSTPEGAIQIRNETLHRLLQISANEFKNYDQIRAAF
;
A
#
# COMPACT_ATOMS: atom_id res chain seq x y z
N MET A 1 -11.95 -9.21 14.24
CA MET A 1 -11.83 -8.71 12.86
C MET A 1 -12.91 -7.68 12.57
N ARG A 2 -12.51 -6.53 12.02
CA ARG A 2 -13.35 -5.40 11.60
C ARG A 2 -13.57 -5.42 10.08
N TYR A 3 -14.30 -4.47 9.51
CA TYR A 3 -14.40 -4.28 8.05
C TYR A 3 -13.48 -3.14 7.61
N PHE A 4 -12.81 -3.33 6.48
CA PHE A 4 -12.06 -2.28 5.82
C PHE A 4 -13.04 -1.37 5.07
N PRO A 5 -12.98 -0.03 5.24
CA PRO A 5 -13.95 0.89 4.64
C PRO A 5 -13.97 0.83 3.11
N SER A 6 -15.17 0.80 2.51
CA SER A 6 -15.35 0.65 1.06
C SER A 6 -14.79 1.82 0.25
N GLN A 7 -14.84 3.04 0.77
CA GLN A 7 -14.26 4.21 0.10
C GLN A 7 -12.75 4.02 -0.08
N HIS A 8 -12.04 3.57 0.95
CA HIS A 8 -10.60 3.33 0.87
C HIS A 8 -10.23 2.20 -0.09
N LEU A 9 -11.09 1.18 -0.27
CA LEU A 9 -10.87 0.15 -1.31
C LEU A 9 -10.92 0.76 -2.71
N LYS A 10 -11.86 1.69 -2.94
CA LYS A 10 -11.96 2.41 -4.20
C LYS A 10 -10.72 3.29 -4.41
N ASP A 11 -10.31 4.04 -3.38
CA ASP A 11 -9.13 4.91 -3.46
C ASP A 11 -7.86 4.11 -3.79
N ILE A 12 -7.66 2.95 -3.13
CA ILE A 12 -6.53 2.04 -3.44
C ILE A 12 -6.57 1.58 -4.90
N ARG A 13 -7.74 1.15 -5.40
CA ARG A 13 -7.88 0.69 -6.78
C ARG A 13 -7.58 1.80 -7.78
N ASP A 14 -8.15 2.99 -7.56
CA ASP A 14 -7.95 4.14 -8.44
C ASP A 14 -6.45 4.53 -8.50
N LEU A 15 -5.74 4.44 -7.37
CA LEU A 15 -4.28 4.67 -7.32
C LEU A 15 -3.51 3.61 -8.10
N THR A 16 -3.83 2.33 -7.90
CA THR A 16 -3.19 1.21 -8.63
C THR A 16 -3.42 1.32 -10.14
N ASP A 17 -4.65 1.60 -10.58
CA ASP A 17 -5.00 1.77 -12.00
C ASP A 17 -4.27 2.96 -12.64
N CYS A 18 -4.01 4.02 -11.86
CA CYS A 18 -3.23 5.18 -12.29
C CYS A 18 -1.70 4.97 -12.18
N ASN A 19 -1.22 3.74 -11.91
CA ASN A 19 0.19 3.41 -11.69
C ASN A 19 0.83 4.13 -10.48
N ASN A 20 0.02 4.60 -9.53
CA ASN A 20 0.44 5.24 -8.27
C ASN A 20 0.55 4.20 -7.13
N HIS A 21 1.31 3.13 -7.38
CA HIS A 21 1.40 2.00 -6.46
C HIS A 21 1.99 2.38 -5.09
N THR A 22 2.91 3.35 -5.02
CA THR A 22 3.51 3.78 -3.74
C THR A 22 2.45 4.44 -2.85
N ASP A 23 1.56 5.25 -3.43
CA ASP A 23 0.43 5.89 -2.74
C ASP A 23 -0.58 4.86 -2.24
N ALA A 24 -0.90 3.85 -3.06
CA ALA A 24 -1.79 2.77 -2.65
C ALA A 24 -1.25 2.02 -1.42
N VAL A 25 0.06 1.73 -1.40
CA VAL A 25 0.72 1.06 -0.25
C VAL A 25 0.78 1.98 0.97
N TRP A 26 1.01 3.28 0.78
CA TRP A 26 0.99 4.27 1.86
C TRP A 26 -0.40 4.35 2.53
N LEU A 27 -1.47 4.41 1.74
CA LEU A 27 -2.85 4.48 2.25
C LEU A 27 -3.21 3.22 3.07
N LEU A 28 -2.81 2.04 2.60
CA LEU A 28 -2.99 0.81 3.37
C LEU A 28 -2.23 0.86 4.71
N ALA A 29 -0.98 1.35 4.70
CA ALA A 29 -0.18 1.52 5.92
C ALA A 29 -0.82 2.53 6.89
N GLU A 30 -1.39 3.63 6.39
CA GLU A 30 -2.08 4.63 7.19
C GLU A 30 -3.29 4.04 7.92
N ILE A 31 -4.14 3.30 7.19
CA ILE A 31 -5.36 2.69 7.74
C ILE A 31 -5.03 1.61 8.78
N LEU A 32 -3.94 0.88 8.56
CA LEU A 32 -3.41 -0.09 9.52
C LEU A 32 -2.68 0.55 10.71
N GLY A 33 -2.41 1.85 10.66
CA GLY A 33 -1.58 2.53 11.67
C GLY A 33 -0.13 2.04 11.69
N ASP A 34 0.35 1.47 10.57
CA ASP A 34 1.65 0.82 10.49
C ASP A 34 2.78 1.84 10.23
N LYS A 35 3.38 2.32 11.32
CA LYS A 35 4.45 3.34 11.28
C LYS A 35 5.63 2.95 10.40
N LYS A 36 6.02 1.66 10.38
CA LYS A 36 7.14 1.18 9.58
C LYS A 36 6.85 1.31 8.08
N GLY A 37 5.65 0.93 7.65
CA GLY A 37 5.19 1.04 6.27
C GLY A 37 5.07 2.50 5.82
N LEU A 38 4.61 3.38 6.71
CA LEU A 38 4.57 4.83 6.46
C LEU A 38 5.98 5.41 6.24
N GLU A 39 6.97 5.03 7.04
CA GLU A 39 8.35 5.52 6.86
C GLU A 39 9.00 4.96 5.58
N ILE A 40 8.77 3.68 5.26
CA ILE A 40 9.27 3.08 4.01
C ILE A 40 8.68 3.79 2.79
N THR A 41 7.37 3.99 2.76
CA THR A 41 6.70 4.65 1.62
C THR A 41 7.12 6.12 1.46
N LYS A 42 7.35 6.87 2.55
CA LYS A 42 7.97 8.20 2.49
C LYS A 42 9.36 8.19 1.84
N ALA A 43 10.18 7.20 2.16
CA ALA A 43 11.49 7.04 1.53
C ALA A 43 11.35 6.72 0.02
N LEU A 44 10.40 5.84 -0.35
CA LEU A 44 10.10 5.51 -1.75
C LEU A 44 9.63 6.72 -2.56
N PHE A 45 8.78 7.58 -1.99
CA PHE A 45 8.40 8.85 -2.62
C PHE A 45 9.60 9.75 -2.88
N THR A 46 10.52 9.81 -1.91
CA THR A 46 11.75 10.60 -2.07
C THR A 46 12.60 10.06 -3.22
N ILE A 47 12.76 8.74 -3.30
CA ILE A 47 13.48 8.08 -4.41
C ILE A 47 12.80 8.37 -5.74
N GLN A 48 11.48 8.16 -5.83
CA GLN A 48 10.71 8.39 -7.06
C GLN A 48 10.83 9.84 -7.55
N ARG A 49 10.77 10.80 -6.64
CA ARG A 49 10.92 12.23 -6.96
C ARG A 49 12.31 12.56 -7.49
N VAL A 50 13.36 11.97 -6.93
CA VAL A 50 14.75 12.22 -7.34
C VAL A 50 15.07 11.54 -8.68
N TYR A 51 14.63 10.30 -8.87
CA TYR A 51 14.88 9.53 -10.09
C TYR A 51 13.92 9.86 -11.24
N GLY A 52 12.78 10.48 -10.95
CA GLY A 52 11.66 10.67 -11.90
C GLY A 52 10.81 9.40 -12.10
N SER A 53 11.20 8.28 -11.50
CA SER A 53 10.50 6.99 -11.52
C SER A 53 10.92 6.14 -10.32
N THR A 54 10.19 5.05 -10.04
CA THR A 54 10.58 4.11 -8.99
C THR A 54 11.55 3.06 -9.57
N PRO A 55 12.83 3.04 -9.17
CA PRO A 55 13.79 2.04 -9.66
C PRO A 55 13.45 0.63 -9.17
N GLU A 56 13.95 -0.40 -9.85
CA GLU A 56 13.61 -1.81 -9.57
C GLU A 56 13.83 -2.23 -8.10
N GLY A 57 14.96 -1.88 -7.50
CA GLY A 57 15.21 -2.18 -6.08
C GLY A 57 14.19 -1.52 -5.13
N ALA A 58 13.71 -0.32 -5.47
CA ALA A 58 12.68 0.36 -4.71
C ALA A 58 11.29 -0.29 -4.93
N ILE A 59 11.02 -0.80 -6.13
CA ILE A 59 9.83 -1.62 -6.42
C ILE A 59 9.81 -2.88 -5.56
N GLN A 60 10.95 -3.56 -5.40
CA GLN A 60 11.06 -4.75 -4.55
C GLN A 60 10.70 -4.42 -3.10
N ILE A 61 11.29 -3.37 -2.54
CA ILE A 61 11.01 -2.90 -1.17
C ILE A 61 9.52 -2.54 -0.99
N ARG A 62 8.91 -1.88 -1.98
CA ARG A 62 7.47 -1.57 -1.99
C ARG A 62 6.63 -2.84 -1.92
N ASN A 63 6.94 -3.83 -2.75
CA ASN A 63 6.18 -5.07 -2.83
C ASN A 63 6.32 -5.92 -1.55
N GLU A 64 7.51 -5.98 -0.96
CA GLU A 64 7.71 -6.62 0.35
C GLU A 64 6.90 -5.92 1.45
N THR A 65 6.86 -4.58 1.41
CA THR A 65 6.06 -3.79 2.34
C THR A 65 4.57 -4.10 2.16
N LEU A 66 4.07 -4.11 0.92
CA LEU A 66 2.69 -4.47 0.60
C LEU A 66 2.34 -5.87 1.09
N HIS A 67 3.17 -6.88 0.80
CA HIS A 67 2.91 -8.25 1.24
C HIS A 67 2.76 -8.36 2.76
N ARG A 68 3.62 -7.69 3.52
CA ARG A 68 3.52 -7.64 4.98
C ARG A 68 2.23 -6.95 5.43
N LEU A 69 1.85 -5.84 4.81
CA LEU A 69 0.59 -5.14 5.14
C LEU A 69 -0.65 -5.97 4.79
N LEU A 70 -0.61 -6.75 3.70
CA LEU A 70 -1.67 -7.70 3.35
C LEU A 70 -1.78 -8.84 4.36
N GLN A 71 -0.65 -9.35 4.88
CA GLN A 71 -0.66 -10.34 5.96
C GLN A 71 -1.30 -9.80 7.24
N ILE A 72 -1.01 -8.55 7.60
CA ILE A 72 -1.68 -7.88 8.74
C ILE A 72 -3.18 -7.75 8.44
N SER A 73 -3.53 -7.30 7.24
CA SER A 73 -4.92 -7.10 6.80
C SER A 73 -5.74 -8.38 6.85
N ALA A 74 -5.15 -9.52 6.49
CA ALA A 74 -5.79 -10.84 6.55
C ALA A 74 -6.21 -11.23 7.99
N ASN A 75 -5.49 -10.75 8.99
CA ASN A 75 -5.79 -11.00 10.40
C ASN A 75 -6.74 -9.96 11.00
N GLU A 76 -6.81 -8.76 10.43
CA GLU A 76 -7.63 -7.67 10.95
C GLU A 76 -9.01 -7.55 10.31
N PHE A 77 -9.15 -7.88 9.03
CA PHE A 77 -10.31 -7.52 8.22
C PHE A 77 -11.09 -8.71 7.68
N LYS A 78 -12.42 -8.67 7.85
CA LYS A 78 -13.34 -9.69 7.34
C LYS A 78 -13.43 -9.71 5.81
N ASN A 79 -13.23 -8.55 5.17
CA ASN A 79 -13.26 -8.39 3.71
C ASN A 79 -11.85 -8.36 3.10
N TYR A 80 -10.93 -9.15 3.65
CA TYR A 80 -9.54 -9.23 3.17
C TYR A 80 -9.43 -9.47 1.66
N ASP A 81 -10.24 -10.37 1.09
CA ASP A 81 -10.20 -10.68 -0.33
C ASP A 81 -10.44 -9.44 -1.21
N GLN A 82 -11.26 -8.49 -0.75
CA GLN A 82 -11.51 -7.24 -1.46
C GLN A 82 -10.32 -6.27 -1.35
N ILE A 83 -9.62 -6.26 -0.21
CA ILE A 83 -8.38 -5.49 -0.03
C ILE A 83 -7.31 -6.01 -0.98
N ARG A 84 -7.11 -7.35 -1.00
CA ARG A 84 -6.13 -7.98 -1.88
C ARG A 84 -6.44 -7.72 -3.36
N ALA A 85 -7.70 -7.75 -3.75
CA ALA A 85 -8.13 -7.51 -5.14
C ALA A 85 -8.10 -6.03 -5.57
N ALA A 86 -7.78 -5.09 -4.67
CA ALA A 86 -7.64 -3.68 -5.00
C ALA A 86 -6.21 -3.30 -5.46
N PHE A 87 -5.25 -4.21 -5.30
CA PHE A 87 -3.86 -4.09 -5.75
C PHE A 87 -3.61 -4.99 -6.95
#